data_AF-A0AAJ2B7V5-F1
#
_entry.id   AF-A0AAJ2B7V5-F1
#
_cell.length_a   1.000
_cell.length_b   1.000
_cell.length_c   1.000
_cell.angle_alpha   90.00
_cell.angle_beta   90.00
_cell.angle_gamma   90.00
#
_symmetry.space_group_name_H-M   'P 1'
#
loop_
_entity.id
_entity.type
_entity.pdbx_description
1 polymer ?
#
loop_
_entity_poly.entity_id
_entity_poly.type
_entity_poly.pdbx_seq_one_letter_code
_entity_poly.pdbx_strand_id
1 'polypeptide(L)'
;MAWGNKKRNWQKRSHAGYAEYRYGGKTKKPTLPQVFKGEVRKAAINEVMDALDDWRNSPFEHEGAVHHGLRSALCLKGLPWAVSDHEAVALVAEAFGRLGHARPSWEEAQRWYTEPQENCRGCGAPLLGEVKNGSRLMYCSTECARMAMRDIERKGSADRTYGAIYRAMLRFQFSPIACGHCKRDFLPRRADQRLCSLECQRLSRRTIDEVTCQHCEKPFRPKTLATAVKFCSAECRWSHTRSQQSIRNCELCGIEFLGTQGTRAAIYCCDAHGKAASQIRKKVHAAIDSGRVYKPVGPHREYALRMMESSKKPSNVIYLTPEVFDGLFKLAA
;
A
#
# COMPACT_ATOMS: atom_id res chain seq x y z
N MET A 1 52.50 -17.58 -27.67
CA MET A 1 51.77 -17.51 -26.38
C MET A 1 50.40 -16.90 -26.63
N ALA A 2 49.36 -17.74 -26.78
CA ALA A 2 48.00 -17.28 -27.05
C ALA A 2 47.25 -17.05 -25.73
N TRP A 3 46.90 -15.80 -25.43
CA TRP A 3 46.04 -15.47 -24.30
C TRP A 3 44.59 -15.78 -24.65
N GLY A 4 44.13 -16.96 -24.21
CA GLY A 4 42.74 -17.40 -24.36
C GLY A 4 41.77 -16.43 -23.68
N ASN A 5 40.99 -15.73 -24.48
CA ASN A 5 40.04 -14.71 -24.05
C ASN A 5 38.84 -15.37 -23.35
N LYS A 6 38.91 -15.56 -22.03
CA LYS A 6 37.79 -16.06 -21.21
C LYS A 6 36.68 -15.01 -21.22
N LYS A 7 35.67 -15.19 -22.07
CA LYS A 7 34.44 -14.38 -22.10
C LYS A 7 33.83 -14.32 -20.69
N ARG A 8 33.90 -13.14 -20.07
CA ARG A 8 33.39 -12.81 -18.75
C ARG A 8 31.86 -12.95 -18.74
N ASN A 9 31.36 -14.01 -18.09
CA ASN A 9 29.95 -14.43 -18.06
C ASN A 9 29.04 -13.54 -17.17
N TRP A 10 29.33 -12.23 -17.06
CA TRP A 10 28.63 -11.31 -16.13
C TRP A 10 27.22 -10.94 -16.62
N GLN A 11 26.95 -11.01 -17.92
CA GLN A 11 25.65 -10.65 -18.50
C GLN A 11 24.53 -11.65 -18.20
N LYS A 12 24.82 -12.90 -17.80
CA LYS A 12 23.76 -13.87 -17.47
C LYS A 12 23.07 -13.62 -16.12
N ARG A 13 23.57 -12.70 -15.29
CA ARG A 13 22.99 -12.38 -13.97
C ARG A 13 22.44 -10.97 -13.83
N SER A 14 22.58 -10.10 -14.83
CA SER A 14 22.05 -8.73 -14.77
C SER A 14 20.52 -8.67 -14.82
N HIS A 15 19.84 -9.77 -15.15
CA HIS A 15 18.38 -9.91 -15.09
C HIS A 15 17.87 -10.75 -13.92
N ALA A 16 18.76 -11.21 -13.03
CA ALA A 16 18.36 -11.87 -11.79
C ALA A 16 17.65 -10.83 -10.91
N GLY A 17 16.39 -11.10 -10.51
CA GLY A 17 15.64 -10.18 -9.65
C GLY A 17 16.41 -9.87 -8.35
N TYR A 18 16.09 -8.75 -7.68
CA TYR A 18 16.79 -8.28 -6.47
C TYR A 18 17.04 -9.38 -5.42
N ALA A 19 16.10 -10.32 -5.26
CA ALA A 19 16.22 -11.47 -4.38
C ALA A 19 17.31 -12.46 -4.82
N GLU A 20 17.42 -12.78 -6.11
CA GLU A 20 18.44 -13.68 -6.64
C GLU A 20 19.83 -13.03 -6.66
N TYR A 21 19.90 -11.71 -6.88
CA TYR A 21 21.14 -10.94 -6.74
C TYR A 21 21.63 -10.92 -5.29
N ARG A 22 20.73 -10.67 -4.32
CA ARG A 22 21.09 -10.50 -2.90
C ARG A 22 21.30 -11.83 -2.18
N TYR A 23 20.53 -12.86 -2.51
CA TYR A 23 20.57 -14.15 -1.83
C TYR A 23 21.20 -15.28 -2.66
N GLY A 24 21.52 -15.05 -3.94
CA GLY A 24 21.94 -16.10 -4.86
C GLY A 24 20.75 -16.96 -5.31
N GLY A 25 20.77 -17.45 -6.55
CA GLY A 25 19.77 -18.43 -7.01
C GLY A 25 19.76 -19.66 -6.12
N LYS A 26 18.58 -20.28 -5.92
CA LYS A 26 18.28 -21.44 -5.04
C LYS A 26 19.45 -21.80 -4.12
N THR A 27 19.71 -20.99 -3.10
CA THR A 27 20.70 -21.33 -2.07
C THR A 27 20.37 -22.71 -1.55
N LYS A 28 21.30 -23.66 -1.76
CA LYS A 28 21.21 -24.97 -1.11
C LYS A 28 21.03 -24.67 0.37
N LYS A 29 19.91 -25.12 0.95
CA LYS A 29 19.66 -24.94 2.37
C LYS A 29 20.90 -25.49 3.10
N PRO A 30 21.58 -24.70 3.94
CA PRO A 30 22.75 -25.19 4.64
C PRO A 30 22.32 -26.40 5.47
N THR A 31 22.80 -27.60 5.09
CA THR A 31 22.56 -28.83 5.82
C THR A 31 23.57 -28.91 6.95
N LEU A 32 23.09 -28.84 8.19
CA LEU A 32 23.92 -29.08 9.36
C LEU A 32 24.39 -30.54 9.37
N PRO A 33 25.58 -30.84 9.90
CA PRO A 33 26.08 -32.20 9.97
C PRO A 33 25.15 -33.07 10.83
N GLN A 34 24.84 -34.27 10.35
CA GLN A 34 24.07 -35.26 11.12
C GLN A 34 24.91 -35.77 12.30
N VAL A 35 24.30 -35.78 13.49
CA VAL A 35 24.93 -36.24 14.74
C VAL A 35 24.96 -37.77 14.78
N PHE A 36 23.82 -38.42 14.55
CA PHE A 36 23.75 -39.87 14.51
C PHE A 36 23.95 -40.38 13.09
N LYS A 37 24.75 -41.44 12.95
CA LYS A 37 25.06 -42.10 11.67
C LYS A 37 24.91 -43.61 11.79
N GLY A 38 24.62 -44.27 10.67
CA GLY A 38 24.58 -45.74 10.58
C GLY A 38 23.54 -46.39 11.50
N GLU A 39 23.93 -47.47 12.16
CA GLU A 39 23.04 -48.27 13.03
C GLU A 39 22.54 -47.50 14.26
N VAL A 40 23.35 -46.62 14.84
CA VAL A 40 22.94 -45.79 15.99
C VAL A 40 21.76 -44.89 15.62
N ARG A 41 21.76 -44.35 14.40
CA ARG A 41 20.64 -43.55 13.91
C ARG A 41 19.38 -44.38 13.76
N LYS A 42 19.49 -45.61 13.23
CA LYS A 42 18.35 -46.51 13.06
C LYS A 42 17.72 -46.87 14.41
N ALA A 43 18.54 -47.18 15.42
CA ALA A 43 18.06 -47.46 16.77
C ALA A 43 17.32 -46.26 17.37
N ALA A 44 17.90 -45.06 17.27
CA ALA A 44 17.24 -43.83 17.74
C ALA A 44 15.91 -43.56 17.02
N ILE A 45 15.82 -43.83 15.71
CA ILE A 45 14.57 -43.67 14.95
C ILE A 45 13.51 -44.67 15.43
N ASN A 46 13.88 -45.92 15.70
CA ASN A 46 12.94 -46.93 16.19
C ASN A 46 12.37 -46.54 17.57
N GLU A 47 13.23 -46.07 18.50
CA GLU A 47 12.76 -45.56 19.81
C GLU A 47 11.83 -44.35 19.65
N VAL A 48 12.11 -43.46 18.69
CA VAL A 48 11.24 -42.33 18.37
C VAL A 48 9.92 -42.78 17.75
N MET A 49 9.93 -43.83 16.91
CA MET A 49 8.70 -44.41 16.36
C MET A 49 7.82 -44.99 17.46
N ASP A 50 8.39 -45.77 18.38
CA ASP A 50 7.64 -46.35 19.50
C ASP A 50 6.96 -45.27 20.36
N ALA A 51 7.64 -44.13 20.58
CA ALA A 51 7.08 -43.00 21.32
C ALA A 51 6.03 -42.19 20.54
N LEU A 52 6.06 -42.22 19.20
CA LEU A 52 5.11 -41.51 18.34
C LEU A 52 3.87 -42.34 17.99
N ASP A 53 3.96 -43.67 18.05
CA ASP A 53 2.87 -44.59 17.68
C ASP A 53 1.73 -44.63 18.72
N ASP A 54 2.01 -44.30 19.99
CA ASP A 54 1.01 -44.24 21.07
C ASP A 54 0.20 -42.94 21.07
N TRP A 55 -0.59 -42.67 20.01
CA TRP A 55 -1.45 -41.48 19.92
C TRP A 55 -2.95 -41.83 20.04
N ARG A 56 -3.77 -40.85 20.46
CA ARG A 56 -5.23 -41.04 20.62
C ARG A 56 -6.06 -40.19 19.67
N ASN A 57 -5.64 -38.94 19.47
CA ASN A 57 -6.42 -37.94 18.74
C ASN A 57 -5.82 -37.65 17.35
N SER A 58 -4.50 -37.62 17.26
CA SER A 58 -3.79 -37.29 16.03
C SER A 58 -2.43 -37.97 15.99
N PRO A 59 -1.96 -38.44 14.81
CA PRO A 59 -0.60 -38.94 14.66
C PRO A 59 0.48 -37.95 15.11
N PHE A 60 0.17 -36.64 15.19
CA PHE A 60 1.11 -35.60 15.61
C PHE A 60 1.00 -35.23 17.11
N GLU A 61 0.18 -35.92 17.89
CA GLU A 61 -0.10 -35.61 19.30
C GLU A 61 1.16 -35.56 20.17
N HIS A 62 2.08 -36.52 19.98
CA HIS A 62 3.32 -36.62 20.75
C HIS A 62 4.53 -35.93 20.12
N GLU A 63 4.38 -35.32 18.93
CA GLU A 63 5.49 -34.71 18.19
C GLU A 63 6.25 -33.67 19.04
N GLY A 64 5.52 -32.75 19.67
CA GLY A 64 6.13 -31.65 20.42
C GLY A 64 6.95 -32.14 21.62
N ALA A 65 6.43 -33.12 22.35
CA ALA A 65 7.08 -33.68 23.53
C ALA A 65 8.33 -34.48 23.14
N VAL A 66 8.23 -35.36 22.13
CA VAL A 66 9.35 -36.16 21.62
C VAL A 66 10.46 -35.26 21.06
N HIS A 67 10.09 -34.27 20.24
CA HIS A 67 11.04 -33.30 19.69
C HIS A 67 11.78 -32.54 20.80
N HIS A 68 11.05 -32.04 21.80
CA HIS A 68 11.63 -31.34 22.94
C HIS A 68 12.57 -32.23 23.76
N GLY A 69 12.18 -33.48 24.03
CA GLY A 69 12.97 -34.47 24.75
C GLY A 69 14.29 -34.78 24.05
N LEU A 70 14.24 -35.10 22.75
CA LEU A 70 15.43 -35.36 21.92
C LEU A 70 16.39 -34.18 21.93
N ARG A 71 15.89 -32.97 21.68
CA ARG A 71 16.71 -31.76 21.67
C ARG A 71 17.37 -31.52 23.02
N SER A 72 16.62 -31.66 24.11
CA SER A 72 17.13 -31.46 25.47
C SER A 72 18.23 -32.48 25.80
N ALA A 73 18.01 -33.75 25.47
CA ALA A 73 19.00 -34.81 25.66
C ALA A 73 20.29 -34.56 24.87
N LEU A 74 20.20 -34.07 23.64
CA LEU A 74 21.36 -33.72 22.80
C LEU A 74 22.13 -32.51 23.35
N CYS A 75 21.43 -31.48 23.81
CA CYS A 75 22.05 -30.35 24.49
C CYS A 75 22.79 -30.78 25.77
N LEU A 76 22.20 -31.68 26.57
CA LEU A 76 22.85 -32.23 27.77
C LEU A 76 24.10 -33.06 27.46
N LYS A 77 24.18 -33.64 26.27
CA LYS A 77 25.40 -34.30 25.75
C LYS A 77 26.46 -33.32 25.25
N GLY A 78 26.24 -32.01 25.40
CA GLY A 78 27.18 -30.96 25.03
C GLY A 78 27.09 -30.47 23.58
N LEU A 79 26.04 -30.84 22.85
CA LEU A 79 25.86 -30.38 21.46
C LEU A 79 25.28 -28.95 21.42
N PRO A 80 25.70 -28.11 20.45
CA PRO A 80 25.12 -26.79 20.27
C PRO A 80 23.63 -26.85 19.96
N TRP A 81 22.86 -25.92 20.52
CA TRP A 81 21.40 -25.88 20.40
C TRP A 81 20.89 -26.04 18.96
N ALA A 82 21.49 -25.33 18.00
CA ALA A 82 21.07 -25.38 16.60
C ALA A 82 21.29 -26.75 15.95
N VAL A 83 22.34 -27.48 16.33
CA VAL A 83 22.62 -28.84 15.85
C VAL A 83 21.65 -29.83 16.49
N SER A 84 21.40 -29.69 17.79
CA SER A 84 20.45 -30.51 18.54
C SER A 84 19.02 -30.38 18.01
N ASP A 85 18.57 -29.15 17.74
CA ASP A 85 17.24 -28.88 17.19
C ASP A 85 17.11 -29.46 15.76
N HIS A 86 18.11 -29.24 14.90
CA HIS A 86 18.11 -29.79 13.55
C HIS A 86 18.11 -31.33 13.54
N GLU A 87 18.90 -31.98 14.39
CA GLU A 87 18.92 -33.44 14.49
C GLU A 87 17.60 -33.99 15.02
N ALA A 88 17.00 -33.35 16.04
CA ALA A 88 15.70 -33.73 16.57
C ALA A 88 14.59 -33.63 15.52
N VAL A 89 14.54 -32.52 14.76
CA VAL A 89 13.62 -32.37 13.61
C VAL A 89 13.84 -33.48 12.58
N ALA A 90 15.09 -33.80 12.26
CA ALA A 90 15.43 -34.82 11.27
C ALA A 90 15.01 -36.24 11.71
N LEU A 91 15.23 -36.60 12.98
CA LEU A 91 14.82 -37.90 13.52
C LEU A 91 13.29 -38.05 13.53
N VAL A 92 12.56 -37.04 14.01
CA VAL A 92 11.10 -37.03 14.03
C VAL A 92 10.52 -37.09 12.62
N ALA A 93 11.06 -36.31 11.68
CA ALA A 93 10.60 -36.34 10.29
C ALA A 93 10.84 -37.69 9.60
N GLU A 94 11.98 -38.35 9.87
CA GLU A 94 12.27 -39.68 9.34
C GLU A 94 11.36 -40.75 9.96
N ALA A 95 11.09 -40.66 11.27
CA ALA A 95 10.16 -41.55 11.96
C ALA A 95 8.73 -41.45 11.39
N PHE A 96 8.20 -40.23 11.20
CA PHE A 96 6.89 -40.05 10.55
C PHE A 96 6.86 -40.59 9.12
N GLY A 97 7.96 -40.42 8.36
CA GLY A 97 8.10 -40.97 7.03
C GLY A 97 8.01 -42.51 7.01
N ARG A 98 8.52 -43.18 8.05
CA ARG A 98 8.44 -44.65 8.19
C ARG A 98 7.08 -45.14 8.68
N LEU A 99 6.43 -44.38 9.56
CA LEU A 99 5.04 -44.63 9.99
C LEU A 99 4.01 -44.38 8.88
N GLY A 100 4.42 -43.72 7.77
CA GLY A 100 3.53 -43.42 6.65
C GLY A 100 2.64 -42.19 6.87
N HIS A 101 2.97 -41.34 7.85
CA HIS A 101 2.23 -40.11 8.11
C HIS A 101 2.85 -38.92 7.36
N ALA A 102 2.07 -38.33 6.45
CA ALA A 102 2.47 -37.12 5.75
C ALA A 102 2.14 -35.89 6.61
N ARG A 103 3.13 -35.01 6.81
CA ARG A 103 2.91 -33.75 7.51
C ARG A 103 1.95 -32.87 6.71
N PRO A 104 0.88 -32.32 7.31
CA PRO A 104 0.01 -31.39 6.61
C PRO A 104 0.83 -30.20 6.10
N SER A 105 0.43 -29.68 4.93
CA SER A 105 0.95 -28.41 4.45
C SER A 105 0.70 -27.31 5.49
N TRP A 106 1.46 -26.22 5.42
CA TRP A 106 1.27 -25.12 6.37
C TRP A 106 -0.19 -24.64 6.37
N GLU A 107 -0.86 -24.60 5.21
CA GLU A 107 -2.26 -24.20 5.07
C GLU A 107 -3.23 -25.21 5.71
N GLU A 108 -2.99 -26.51 5.53
CA GLU A 108 -3.78 -27.59 6.13
C GLU A 108 -3.61 -27.68 7.65
N ALA A 109 -2.43 -27.32 8.16
CA ALA A 109 -2.14 -27.25 9.58
C ALA A 109 -2.78 -26.03 10.28
N GLN A 110 -3.43 -25.14 9.53
CA GLN A 110 -4.10 -24.00 10.13
C GLN A 110 -5.45 -24.40 10.70
N ARG A 111 -5.79 -23.79 11.85
CA ARG A 111 -7.08 -23.96 12.52
C ARG A 111 -8.27 -23.80 11.58
N TRP A 112 -8.21 -22.87 10.64
CA TRP A 112 -9.29 -22.62 9.67
C TRP A 112 -9.46 -23.68 8.59
N TYR A 113 -8.53 -24.63 8.46
CA TYR A 113 -8.67 -25.77 7.55
C TYR A 113 -9.50 -26.89 8.18
N THR A 114 -9.33 -27.11 9.48
CA THR A 114 -10.06 -28.13 10.24
C THR A 114 -11.38 -27.63 10.80
N GLU A 115 -11.50 -26.33 11.11
CA GLU A 115 -12.75 -25.76 11.58
C GLU A 115 -13.77 -25.58 10.45
N PRO A 116 -15.03 -26.02 10.63
CA PRO A 116 -16.11 -25.73 9.70
C PRO A 116 -16.21 -24.24 9.40
N GLN A 117 -16.54 -23.89 8.15
CA GLN A 117 -16.78 -22.48 7.79
C GLN A 117 -17.94 -21.84 8.55
N GLU A 118 -18.76 -22.66 9.22
CA GLU A 118 -19.88 -22.26 10.07
C GLU A 118 -19.42 -21.82 11.47
N ASN A 119 -18.15 -22.02 11.81
CA ASN A 119 -17.59 -21.61 13.09
C ASN A 119 -16.94 -20.23 13.01
N CYS A 120 -16.98 -19.51 14.13
CA CYS A 120 -16.34 -18.21 14.29
C CYS A 120 -14.82 -18.36 14.12
N ARG A 121 -14.22 -17.63 13.18
CA ARG A 121 -12.76 -17.70 12.94
C ARG A 121 -11.88 -17.19 14.08
N GLY A 122 -12.47 -16.47 15.04
CA GLY A 122 -11.76 -16.01 16.24
C GLY A 122 -11.73 -17.07 17.33
N CYS A 123 -12.91 -17.45 17.82
CA CYS A 123 -13.05 -18.34 18.97
C CYS A 123 -13.35 -19.81 18.63
N GLY A 124 -13.80 -20.13 17.41
CA GLY A 124 -14.22 -21.46 16.97
C GLY A 124 -15.66 -21.84 17.35
N ALA A 125 -16.40 -20.97 18.03
CA ALA A 125 -17.79 -21.23 18.40
C ALA A 125 -18.70 -21.29 17.16
N PRO A 126 -19.71 -22.17 17.11
CA PRO A 126 -20.66 -22.23 16.01
C PRO A 126 -21.37 -20.89 15.83
N LEU A 127 -21.47 -20.40 14.59
CA LEU A 127 -22.17 -19.17 14.27
C LEU A 127 -23.67 -19.45 14.19
N LEU A 128 -24.37 -19.09 15.27
CA LEU A 128 -25.83 -19.13 15.35
C LEU A 128 -26.42 -18.00 14.49
N GLY A 129 -26.60 -18.24 13.19
CA GLY A 129 -27.28 -17.27 12.33
C GLY A 129 -27.50 -17.75 10.90
N GLU A 130 -28.75 -17.62 10.43
CA GLU A 130 -29.06 -17.70 9.00
C GLU A 130 -28.25 -16.63 8.24
N VAL A 131 -27.80 -16.99 7.04
CA VAL A 131 -27.01 -16.12 6.16
C VAL A 131 -27.83 -14.91 5.73
N LYS A 132 -27.91 -13.87 6.59
CA LYS A 132 -28.62 -12.62 6.26
C LYS A 132 -27.97 -12.00 5.02
N ASN A 133 -28.73 -11.95 3.93
CA ASN A 133 -28.35 -11.34 2.64
C ASN A 133 -27.20 -12.03 1.88
N GLY A 134 -27.07 -13.36 2.01
CA GLY A 134 -26.10 -14.14 1.23
C GLY A 134 -24.62 -13.88 1.56
N SER A 135 -24.33 -13.08 2.59
CA SER A 135 -22.98 -12.86 3.10
C SER A 135 -22.76 -13.71 4.35
N ARG A 136 -21.83 -14.67 4.28
CA ARG A 136 -21.45 -15.51 5.43
C ARG A 136 -20.84 -14.65 6.54
N LEU A 137 -21.40 -14.71 7.74
CA LEU A 137 -20.77 -14.19 8.95
C LEU A 137 -19.49 -15.00 9.21
N MET A 138 -18.40 -14.32 9.58
CA MET A 138 -17.09 -14.97 9.81
C MET A 138 -16.70 -14.97 11.30
N TYR A 139 -17.37 -14.14 12.08
CA TYR A 139 -17.10 -13.90 13.50
C TYR A 139 -18.42 -13.79 14.25
N CYS A 140 -18.47 -14.34 15.47
CA CYS A 140 -19.66 -14.27 16.31
C CYS A 140 -19.85 -12.89 16.96
N SER A 141 -18.79 -12.09 17.06
CA SER A 141 -18.82 -10.77 17.69
C SER A 141 -17.78 -9.82 17.09
N THR A 142 -17.98 -8.52 17.35
CA THR A 142 -17.01 -7.46 17.02
C THR A 142 -15.67 -7.67 17.71
N GLU A 143 -15.65 -8.20 18.94
CA GLU A 143 -14.42 -8.50 19.67
C GLU A 143 -13.62 -9.64 19.01
N CYS A 144 -14.29 -10.72 18.60
CA CYS A 144 -13.63 -11.80 17.85
C CYS A 144 -13.04 -11.29 16.53
N ALA A 145 -13.72 -10.37 15.85
CA ALA A 145 -13.20 -9.73 14.65
C ALA A 145 -11.97 -8.84 14.95
N ARG A 146 -11.98 -8.06 16.04
CA ARG A 146 -10.84 -7.21 16.44
C ARG A 146 -9.62 -8.04 16.87
N MET A 147 -9.83 -9.11 17.63
CA MET A 147 -8.75 -10.03 18.01
C MET A 147 -8.11 -10.67 16.78
N ALA A 148 -8.93 -11.18 15.85
CA ALA A 148 -8.43 -11.73 14.59
C ALA A 148 -7.63 -10.69 13.79
N MET A 149 -8.04 -9.43 13.78
CA MET A 149 -7.28 -8.35 13.14
C MET A 149 -5.90 -8.12 13.78
N ARG A 150 -5.82 -8.08 15.11
CA ARG A 150 -4.53 -7.91 15.82
C ARG A 150 -3.57 -9.07 15.54
N ASP A 151 -4.07 -10.30 15.48
CA ASP A 151 -3.26 -11.46 15.15
C ASP A 151 -2.79 -11.46 13.70
N ILE A 152 -3.60 -10.94 12.78
CA ILE A 152 -3.22 -10.75 11.38
C ILE A 152 -2.17 -9.64 11.24
N GLU A 153 -2.33 -8.52 11.95
CA GLU A 153 -1.35 -7.41 11.98
C GLU A 153 0.02 -7.89 12.47
N ARG A 154 0.04 -8.76 13.48
CA ARG A 154 1.28 -9.41 13.95
C ARG A 154 1.92 -10.33 12.92
N LYS A 155 1.14 -10.99 12.06
CA LYS A 155 1.61 -12.01 11.11
C LYS A 155 2.08 -11.46 9.76
N GLY A 156 2.04 -10.14 9.54
CA GLY A 156 2.76 -9.45 8.46
C GLY A 156 2.43 -9.81 7.00
N SER A 157 1.54 -10.78 6.73
CA SER A 157 1.21 -11.23 5.37
C SER A 157 -0.18 -11.88 5.31
N ALA A 158 -1.25 -11.08 5.16
CA ALA A 158 -2.57 -11.59 4.77
C ALA A 158 -3.46 -10.52 4.11
N ASP A 159 -3.03 -9.95 2.97
CA ASP A 159 -3.73 -8.84 2.30
C ASP A 159 -5.21 -9.12 1.95
N ARG A 160 -5.56 -10.38 1.62
CA ARG A 160 -6.94 -10.71 1.23
C ARG A 160 -7.88 -10.86 2.44
N THR A 161 -7.40 -11.52 3.50
CA THR A 161 -8.18 -11.73 4.73
C THR A 161 -8.31 -10.42 5.51
N TYR A 162 -7.22 -9.66 5.65
CA TYR A 162 -7.25 -8.33 6.23
C TYR A 162 -8.19 -7.40 5.46
N GLY A 163 -8.08 -7.38 4.13
CA GLY A 163 -8.99 -6.59 3.28
C GLY A 163 -10.45 -7.00 3.42
N ALA A 164 -10.76 -8.29 3.63
CA ALA A 164 -12.12 -8.76 3.87
C ALA A 164 -12.66 -8.30 5.23
N ILE A 165 -11.86 -8.42 6.30
CA ILE A 165 -12.26 -8.00 7.65
C ILE A 165 -12.43 -6.48 7.71
N TYR A 166 -11.47 -5.72 7.18
CA TYR A 166 -11.55 -4.26 7.09
C TYR A 166 -12.80 -3.81 6.33
N ARG A 167 -13.11 -4.44 5.18
CA ARG A 167 -14.34 -4.17 4.43
C ARG A 167 -15.62 -4.53 5.19
N ALA A 168 -15.59 -5.52 6.07
CA ALA A 168 -16.73 -5.87 6.92
C ALA A 168 -16.93 -4.83 8.04
N MET A 169 -15.84 -4.45 8.73
CA MET A 169 -15.87 -3.41 9.78
C MET A 169 -16.38 -2.07 9.26
N LEU A 170 -15.88 -1.62 8.11
CA LEU A 170 -16.33 -0.35 7.51
C LEU A 170 -17.83 -0.33 7.24
N ARG A 171 -18.46 -1.46 6.87
CA ARG A 171 -19.92 -1.50 6.63
C ARG A 171 -20.75 -1.25 7.89
N PHE A 172 -20.24 -1.63 9.06
CA PHE A 172 -20.93 -1.42 10.33
C PHE A 172 -20.77 0.00 10.88
N GLN A 173 -19.84 0.80 10.32
CA GLN A 173 -19.66 2.20 10.74
C GLN A 173 -20.68 3.15 10.11
N PHE A 174 -21.29 2.76 8.99
CA PHE A 174 -22.26 3.61 8.28
C PHE A 174 -23.69 3.17 8.57
N SER A 175 -24.59 4.14 8.68
CA SER A 175 -26.03 3.87 8.74
C SER A 175 -26.56 3.41 7.37
N PRO A 176 -27.60 2.57 7.33
CA PRO A 176 -28.28 2.23 6.08
C PRO A 176 -28.76 3.49 5.34
N ILE A 177 -28.56 3.54 4.03
CA ILE A 177 -29.04 4.62 3.16
C ILE A 177 -29.84 4.02 1.99
N ALA A 178 -30.83 4.74 1.49
CA ALA A 178 -31.61 4.34 0.32
C ALA A 178 -30.78 4.51 -0.98
N CYS A 179 -30.80 3.50 -1.85
CA CYS A 179 -30.12 3.54 -3.14
C CYS A 179 -30.71 4.64 -4.05
N GLY A 180 -29.85 5.51 -4.60
CA GLY A 180 -30.29 6.60 -5.49
C GLY A 180 -31.06 6.15 -6.73
N HIS A 181 -30.84 4.91 -7.20
CA HIS A 181 -31.51 4.35 -8.37
C HIS A 181 -32.71 3.44 -8.02
N CYS A 182 -32.49 2.33 -7.31
CA CYS A 182 -33.54 1.33 -7.04
C CYS A 182 -34.28 1.54 -5.71
N LYS A 183 -33.91 2.57 -4.92
CA LYS A 183 -34.50 2.95 -3.62
C LYS A 183 -34.44 1.91 -2.49
N ARG A 184 -33.82 0.74 -2.70
CA ARG A 184 -33.56 -0.23 -1.61
C ARG A 184 -32.51 0.28 -0.63
N ASP A 185 -32.70 -0.01 0.65
CA ASP A 185 -31.74 0.31 1.69
C ASP A 185 -30.49 -0.58 1.60
N PHE A 186 -29.32 0.02 1.81
CA PHE A 186 -28.05 -0.70 1.84
C PHE A 186 -27.05 -0.01 2.76
N LEU A 187 -26.05 -0.76 3.23
CA LEU A 187 -24.93 -0.23 4.02
C LEU A 187 -23.79 0.20 3.07
N PRO A 188 -23.43 1.49 3.01
CA PRO A 188 -22.40 1.96 2.09
C PRO A 188 -21.01 1.53 2.56
N ARG A 189 -20.06 1.41 1.62
CA ARG A 189 -18.65 1.08 1.91
C ARG A 189 -17.79 2.33 2.13
N ARG A 190 -18.29 3.48 1.70
CA ARG A 190 -17.65 4.80 1.78
C ARG A 190 -18.73 5.84 2.01
N ALA A 191 -18.41 6.93 2.69
CA ALA A 191 -19.35 8.00 2.99
C ALA A 191 -20.03 8.63 1.75
N ASP A 192 -19.37 8.56 0.59
CA ASP A 192 -19.84 9.14 -0.68
C ASP A 192 -20.60 8.14 -1.58
N GLN A 193 -20.75 6.87 -1.19
CA GLN A 193 -21.40 5.87 -2.02
C GLN A 193 -22.93 6.06 -2.03
N ARG A 194 -23.51 6.34 -3.20
CA ARG A 194 -24.97 6.59 -3.36
C ARG A 194 -25.79 5.42 -3.89
N LEU A 195 -25.14 4.35 -4.34
CA LEU A 195 -25.78 3.24 -5.07
C LEU A 195 -25.40 1.89 -4.45
N CYS A 196 -26.37 0.98 -4.35
CA CYS A 196 -26.21 -0.30 -3.64
C CYS A 196 -25.35 -1.32 -4.40
N SER A 197 -25.33 -1.28 -5.74
CA SER A 197 -24.65 -2.27 -6.57
C SER A 197 -24.00 -1.66 -7.82
N LEU A 198 -23.09 -2.41 -8.44
CA LEU A 198 -22.47 -2.06 -9.73
C LEU A 198 -23.51 -2.01 -10.86
N GLU A 199 -24.53 -2.85 -10.80
CA GLU A 199 -25.66 -2.82 -11.75
C GLU A 199 -26.44 -1.53 -11.62
N CYS A 200 -26.79 -1.13 -10.39
CA CYS A 200 -27.44 0.16 -10.16
C CYS A 200 -26.58 1.33 -10.64
N GLN A 201 -25.26 1.24 -10.48
CA GLN A 201 -24.32 2.21 -11.03
C GLN A 201 -24.28 2.24 -12.56
N ARG A 202 -24.40 1.10 -13.23
CA ARG A 202 -24.46 1.05 -14.71
C ARG A 202 -25.79 1.60 -15.22
N LEU A 203 -26.90 1.28 -14.56
CA LEU A 203 -28.23 1.78 -14.92
C LEU A 203 -28.36 3.28 -14.66
N SER A 204 -27.88 3.79 -13.52
CA SER A 204 -27.88 5.23 -13.24
C SER A 204 -27.01 6.04 -14.20
N ARG A 205 -26.03 5.40 -14.85
CA ARG A 205 -25.23 6.04 -15.92
C ARG A 205 -25.99 6.18 -17.23
N ARG A 206 -27.03 5.38 -17.47
CA ARG A 206 -27.86 5.46 -18.68
C ARG A 206 -28.86 6.63 -18.62
N THR A 207 -29.23 7.04 -17.42
CA THR A 207 -30.16 8.15 -17.14
C THR A 207 -29.48 9.51 -17.02
N ILE A 208 -28.20 9.64 -17.43
CA ILE A 208 -27.52 10.93 -17.43
C ILE A 208 -27.89 11.67 -18.72
N ASP A 209 -28.33 12.92 -18.58
CA ASP A 209 -28.72 13.78 -19.69
C ASP A 209 -27.56 14.05 -20.66
N GLU A 210 -27.91 14.31 -21.92
CA GLU A 210 -26.95 14.66 -22.95
C GLU A 210 -26.41 16.07 -22.73
N VAL A 211 -25.09 16.21 -22.81
CA VAL A 211 -24.37 17.49 -22.68
C VAL A 211 -23.72 17.80 -24.02
N THR A 212 -23.71 19.07 -24.44
CA THR A 212 -23.02 19.50 -25.66
C THR A 212 -21.52 19.69 -25.41
N CYS A 213 -20.69 19.15 -26.32
CA CYS A 213 -19.24 19.28 -26.21
C CYS A 213 -18.79 20.71 -26.53
N GLN A 214 -18.00 21.36 -25.66
CA GLN A 214 -17.52 22.73 -25.88
C GLN A 214 -16.52 22.89 -27.06
N HIS A 215 -16.02 21.79 -27.62
CA HIS A 215 -15.05 21.83 -28.73
C HIS A 215 -15.68 21.52 -30.09
N CYS A 216 -16.45 20.44 -30.18
CA CYS A 216 -17.02 19.96 -31.43
C CYS A 216 -18.55 20.12 -31.52
N GLU A 217 -19.17 20.69 -30.47
CA GLU A 217 -20.61 21.00 -30.36
C GLU A 217 -21.56 19.80 -30.43
N LYS A 218 -21.05 18.59 -30.67
CA LYS A 218 -21.85 17.36 -30.69
C LYS A 218 -22.37 17.02 -29.28
N PRO A 219 -23.65 16.61 -29.14
CA PRO A 219 -24.18 16.09 -27.89
C PRO A 219 -23.51 14.76 -27.53
N PHE A 220 -23.23 14.54 -26.25
CA PHE A 220 -22.67 13.30 -25.73
C PHE A 220 -23.16 13.01 -24.31
N ARG A 221 -23.15 11.73 -23.90
CA ARG A 221 -23.51 11.31 -22.53
C ARG A 221 -22.26 11.09 -21.68
N PRO A 222 -22.02 11.89 -20.62
CA PRO A 222 -20.83 11.72 -19.80
C PRO A 222 -20.89 10.45 -18.94
N LYS A 223 -19.73 9.80 -18.72
CA LYS A 223 -19.65 8.56 -17.91
C LYS A 223 -19.82 8.80 -16.40
N THR A 224 -19.71 10.05 -15.97
CA THR A 224 -19.74 10.48 -14.57
C THR A 224 -20.69 11.66 -14.41
N LEU A 225 -21.52 11.65 -13.35
CA LEU A 225 -22.41 12.75 -12.96
C LEU A 225 -21.70 14.04 -12.52
N ALA A 226 -20.38 14.13 -12.72
CA ALA A 226 -19.65 15.33 -12.38
C ALA A 226 -20.09 16.44 -13.33
N THR A 227 -20.66 17.51 -12.79
CA THR A 227 -21.09 18.73 -13.50
C THR A 227 -19.98 19.41 -14.30
N ALA A 228 -18.73 18.92 -14.22
CA ALA A 228 -17.56 19.50 -14.83
C ALA A 228 -17.12 18.85 -16.17
N VAL A 229 -17.82 17.83 -16.69
CA VAL A 229 -17.41 17.20 -17.96
C VAL A 229 -17.86 18.05 -19.15
N LYS A 230 -16.93 18.84 -19.70
CA LYS A 230 -17.17 19.79 -20.80
C LYS A 230 -16.92 19.24 -22.21
N PHE A 231 -16.29 18.07 -22.31
CA PHE A 231 -15.79 17.53 -23.58
C PHE A 231 -16.17 16.06 -23.78
N CYS A 232 -16.52 15.69 -25.01
CA CYS A 232 -16.96 14.33 -25.34
C CYS A 232 -15.83 13.30 -25.35
N SER A 233 -14.59 13.72 -25.63
CA SER A 233 -13.41 12.86 -25.70
C SER A 233 -12.16 13.56 -25.17
N ALA A 234 -11.13 12.76 -24.88
CA ALA A 234 -9.82 13.29 -24.52
C ALA A 234 -9.25 14.16 -25.65
N GLU A 235 -9.45 13.76 -26.91
CA GLU A 235 -9.01 14.52 -28.09
C GLU A 235 -9.66 15.91 -28.15
N CYS A 236 -10.99 16.00 -27.97
CA CYS A 236 -11.68 17.28 -27.94
C CYS A 236 -11.17 18.19 -26.81
N ARG A 237 -10.90 17.60 -25.64
CA ARG A 237 -10.28 18.33 -24.53
C ARG A 237 -8.89 18.86 -24.90
N TRP A 238 -8.02 18.05 -25.50
CA TRP A 238 -6.68 18.46 -25.89
C TRP A 238 -6.68 19.49 -27.03
N SER A 239 -7.57 19.34 -28.01
CA SER A 239 -7.71 20.29 -29.11
C SER A 239 -8.23 21.64 -28.63
N HIS A 240 -9.24 21.65 -27.76
CA HIS A 240 -9.69 22.89 -27.10
C HIS A 240 -8.60 23.50 -26.20
N THR A 241 -7.83 22.68 -25.49
CA THR A 241 -6.71 23.16 -24.66
C THR A 241 -5.60 23.77 -25.52
N ARG A 242 -5.36 23.21 -26.73
CA ARG A 242 -4.41 23.73 -27.72
C ARG A 242 -4.90 25.02 -28.38
N SER A 243 -6.19 25.13 -28.69
CA SER A 243 -6.75 26.38 -29.24
C SER A 243 -6.74 27.54 -28.23
N GLN A 244 -6.68 27.24 -26.93
CA GLN A 244 -6.49 28.22 -25.86
C GLN A 244 -5.02 28.51 -25.53
N GLN A 245 -4.06 27.99 -26.30
CA GLN A 245 -2.66 28.34 -26.12
C GLN A 245 -2.40 29.76 -26.62
N SER A 246 -1.64 30.50 -25.84
CA SER A 246 -1.16 31.84 -26.16
C SER A 246 0.36 31.84 -26.07
N ILE A 247 1.02 32.65 -26.91
CA ILE A 247 2.46 32.89 -26.80
C ILE A 247 2.71 33.62 -25.48
N ARG A 248 3.62 33.09 -24.68
CA ARG A 248 4.00 33.61 -23.36
C ARG A 248 5.51 33.56 -23.19
N ASN A 249 6.03 34.45 -22.36
CA ASN A 249 7.45 34.46 -22.04
C ASN A 249 7.68 33.68 -20.75
N CYS A 250 8.67 32.80 -20.74
CA CYS A 250 9.03 32.08 -19.54
C CYS A 250 9.54 33.07 -18.48
N GLU A 251 8.94 33.09 -17.30
CA GLU A 251 9.38 34.01 -16.24
C GLU A 251 10.84 33.80 -15.82
N LEU A 252 11.38 32.59 -16.01
CA LEU A 252 12.71 32.22 -15.55
C LEU A 252 13.81 32.50 -16.57
N CYS A 253 13.57 32.24 -17.87
CA CYS A 253 14.57 32.41 -18.93
C CYS A 253 14.20 33.42 -20.03
N GLY A 254 12.99 33.98 -20.00
CA GLY A 254 12.51 34.97 -20.97
C GLY A 254 12.07 34.42 -22.33
N ILE A 255 12.37 33.15 -22.64
CA ILE A 255 12.06 32.54 -23.95
C ILE A 255 10.54 32.44 -24.17
N GLU A 256 10.10 32.79 -25.38
CA GLU A 256 8.73 32.63 -25.86
C GLU A 256 8.34 31.15 -26.01
N PHE A 257 7.17 30.77 -25.51
CA PHE A 257 6.62 29.43 -25.63
C PHE A 257 5.08 29.44 -25.67
N LEU A 258 4.48 28.37 -26.17
CA LEU A 258 3.01 28.20 -26.20
C LEU A 258 2.51 27.65 -24.86
N GLY A 259 1.79 28.49 -24.10
CA GLY A 259 1.24 28.13 -22.79
C GLY A 259 -0.28 28.18 -22.75
N THR A 260 -0.90 27.20 -22.07
CA THR A 260 -2.36 27.17 -21.83
C THR A 260 -2.78 28.17 -20.76
N GLN A 261 -3.71 29.07 -21.08
CA GLN A 261 -4.20 30.08 -20.12
C GLN A 261 -4.75 29.45 -18.82
N GLY A 262 -4.51 30.13 -17.68
CA GLY A 262 -5.07 29.76 -16.38
C GLY A 262 -4.37 28.62 -15.62
N THR A 263 -3.40 27.92 -16.22
CA THR A 263 -2.65 26.88 -15.50
C THR A 263 -1.33 27.42 -14.95
N ARG A 264 -0.98 27.06 -13.70
CA ARG A 264 0.33 27.40 -13.09
C ARG A 264 1.52 26.82 -13.88
N ALA A 265 1.31 25.75 -14.64
CA ALA A 265 2.31 25.14 -15.49
C ALA A 265 2.63 25.99 -16.74
N ALA A 266 1.70 26.85 -17.18
CA ALA A 266 1.87 27.71 -18.36
C ALA A 266 2.63 29.01 -18.09
N ILE A 267 3.43 29.06 -17.02
CA ILE A 267 4.33 30.17 -16.69
C ILE A 267 5.77 29.87 -17.13
N TYR A 268 6.13 28.58 -17.29
CA TYR A 268 7.48 28.14 -17.59
C TYR A 268 7.52 27.32 -18.88
N CYS A 269 8.57 27.51 -19.68
CA CYS A 269 8.75 26.79 -20.95
C CYS A 269 9.04 25.29 -20.77
N CYS A 270 9.48 24.85 -19.58
CA CYS A 270 9.78 23.45 -19.30
C CYS A 270 9.58 23.11 -17.80
N ASP A 271 9.42 21.82 -17.49
CA ASP A 271 9.24 21.32 -16.11
C ASP A 271 10.47 21.62 -15.22
N ALA A 272 11.67 21.63 -15.80
CA ALA A 272 12.90 21.98 -15.09
C ALA A 272 12.85 23.44 -14.56
N HIS A 273 12.40 24.38 -15.39
CA HIS A 273 12.19 25.78 -14.97
C HIS A 273 11.06 25.90 -13.93
N GLY A 274 9.99 25.11 -14.07
CA GLY A 274 8.93 25.05 -13.07
C GLY A 274 9.44 24.58 -11.69
N LYS A 275 10.29 23.55 -11.66
CA LYS A 275 10.93 23.04 -10.44
C LYS A 275 11.93 24.04 -9.85
N ALA A 276 12.78 24.64 -10.68
CA ALA A 276 13.73 25.66 -10.26
C ALA A 276 13.03 26.88 -9.64
N ALA A 277 11.99 27.41 -10.31
CA ALA A 277 11.18 28.51 -9.79
C ALA A 277 10.51 28.14 -8.46
N SER A 278 9.99 26.92 -8.31
CA SER A 278 9.43 26.42 -7.05
C SER A 278 10.46 26.37 -5.92
N GLN A 279 11.68 25.91 -6.19
CA GLN A 279 12.76 25.89 -5.20
C GLN A 279 13.20 27.31 -4.82
N ILE A 280 13.32 28.22 -5.79
CA ILE A 280 13.65 29.63 -5.54
C ILE A 280 12.57 30.28 -4.66
N ARG A 281 11.28 30.09 -4.98
CA ARG A 281 10.17 30.58 -4.14
C ARG A 281 10.27 30.08 -2.70
N LYS A 282 10.51 28.77 -2.51
CA LYS A 282 10.68 28.19 -1.16
C LYS A 282 11.84 28.83 -0.40
N LYS A 283 13.00 29.04 -1.05
CA LYS A 283 14.17 29.68 -0.43
C LYS A 283 13.93 31.15 -0.09
N VAL A 284 13.26 31.89 -1.00
CA VAL A 284 12.89 33.29 -0.78
C VAL A 284 11.93 33.42 0.40
N HIS A 285 10.86 32.63 0.43
CA HIS A 285 9.91 32.67 1.56
C HIS A 285 10.58 32.26 2.87
N ALA A 286 11.35 31.18 2.91
CA ALA A 286 12.07 30.77 4.12
C ALA A 286 13.05 31.84 4.62
N ALA A 287 13.67 32.61 3.73
CA ALA A 287 14.55 33.72 4.11
C ALA A 287 13.75 34.90 4.68
N ILE A 288 12.63 35.27 4.04
CA ILE A 288 11.71 36.31 4.53
C ILE A 288 11.17 35.94 5.91
N ASP A 289 10.68 34.71 6.09
CA ASP A 289 10.11 34.24 7.35
C ASP A 289 11.15 34.18 8.48
N SER A 290 12.43 33.98 8.16
CA SER A 290 13.54 33.97 9.13
C SER A 290 14.21 35.33 9.33
N GLY A 291 13.74 36.39 8.66
CA GLY A 291 14.37 37.71 8.70
C GLY A 291 15.77 37.76 8.08
N ARG A 292 16.15 36.76 7.29
CA ARG A 292 17.47 36.67 6.63
C ARG A 292 17.39 37.23 5.21
N VAL A 293 18.48 37.87 4.77
CA VAL A 293 18.62 38.32 3.38
C VAL A 293 19.00 37.14 2.49
N TYR A 294 18.10 36.72 1.60
CA TYR A 294 18.43 35.75 0.56
C TYR A 294 19.31 36.39 -0.51
N LYS A 295 20.53 35.86 -0.70
CA LYS A 295 21.46 36.29 -1.75
C LYS A 295 21.44 35.27 -2.90
N PRO A 296 20.58 35.44 -3.92
CA PRO A 296 20.51 34.49 -5.03
C PRO A 296 21.81 34.49 -5.83
N VAL A 297 22.35 33.30 -6.09
CA VAL A 297 23.49 33.06 -6.98
C VAL A 297 23.06 32.20 -8.17
N GLY A 298 23.71 32.39 -9.31
CA GLY A 298 23.48 31.60 -10.53
C GLY A 298 22.54 32.24 -11.56
N PRO A 299 22.13 31.47 -12.59
CA PRO A 299 21.49 31.98 -13.80
C PRO A 299 20.05 32.51 -13.59
N HIS A 300 19.46 32.30 -12.41
CA HIS A 300 18.09 32.70 -12.08
C HIS A 300 18.04 33.83 -11.04
N ARG A 301 19.13 34.60 -10.92
CA ARG A 301 19.27 35.71 -9.98
C ARG A 301 18.16 36.76 -10.15
N GLU A 302 17.89 37.17 -11.39
CA GLU A 302 16.89 38.20 -11.69
C GLU A 302 15.47 37.77 -11.31
N TYR A 303 15.12 36.50 -11.55
CA TYR A 303 13.84 35.95 -11.12
C TYR A 303 13.68 35.99 -9.60
N ALA A 304 14.72 35.60 -8.86
CA ALA A 304 14.70 35.66 -7.40
C ALA A 304 14.59 37.09 -6.86
N LEU A 305 15.27 38.06 -7.49
CA LEU A 305 15.18 39.47 -7.12
C LEU A 305 13.76 40.02 -7.32
N ARG A 306 13.13 39.78 -8.47
CA ARG A 306 11.73 40.16 -8.73
C ARG A 306 10.76 39.52 -7.73
N MET A 307 10.97 38.25 -7.38
CA MET A 307 10.18 37.56 -6.36
C MET A 307 10.33 38.17 -4.96
N MET A 308 11.54 38.59 -4.58
CA MET A 308 11.77 39.27 -3.31
C MET A 308 11.08 40.64 -3.30
N GLU A 309 11.14 41.37 -4.41
CA GLU A 309 10.49 42.66 -4.57
C GLU A 309 8.97 42.57 -4.50
N SER A 310 8.35 41.59 -5.17
CA SER A 310 6.91 41.35 -5.09
C SER A 310 6.45 40.84 -3.72
N SER A 311 7.34 40.19 -2.97
CA SER A 311 7.06 39.69 -1.62
C SER A 311 7.27 40.75 -0.53
N LYS A 312 7.86 41.91 -0.86
CA LYS A 312 7.82 43.08 0.03
C LYS A 312 6.35 43.47 0.13
N LYS A 313 5.68 43.01 1.19
CA LYS A 313 4.36 43.53 1.54
C LYS A 313 4.48 45.06 1.53
N PRO A 314 3.56 45.80 0.89
CA PRO A 314 3.50 47.23 1.12
C PRO A 314 3.52 47.41 2.63
N SER A 315 4.47 48.19 3.14
CA SER A 315 4.59 48.38 4.57
C SER A 315 3.23 48.89 5.04
N ASN A 316 2.51 48.11 5.84
CA ASN A 316 1.32 48.60 6.55
C ASN A 316 1.67 49.70 7.57
N VAL A 317 2.92 50.18 7.55
CA VAL A 317 3.32 51.49 8.05
C VAL A 317 2.54 52.52 7.25
N ILE A 318 1.39 52.89 7.79
CA ILE A 318 0.75 54.15 7.45
C ILE A 318 1.75 55.21 7.89
N TYR A 319 2.45 55.83 6.93
CA TYR A 319 3.19 57.04 7.23
C TYR A 319 2.14 58.09 7.59
N LEU A 320 1.99 58.35 8.89
CA LEU A 320 1.14 59.43 9.38
C LEU A 320 1.84 60.73 9.00
N THR A 321 1.52 61.27 7.83
CA THR A 321 1.99 62.61 7.45
C THR A 321 1.24 63.65 8.29
N PRO A 322 1.81 64.86 8.48
CA PRO A 322 1.11 65.95 9.14
C PRO A 322 -0.29 66.21 8.55
N GLU A 323 -0.49 66.00 7.24
CA GLU A 323 -1.81 66.17 6.60
C GLU A 323 -2.84 65.15 7.07
N VAL A 324 -2.43 63.90 7.34
CA VAL A 324 -3.31 62.86 7.88
C VAL A 324 -3.74 63.23 9.30
N PHE A 325 -2.84 63.79 10.11
CA PHE A 325 -3.17 64.28 11.44
C PHE A 325 -4.10 65.49 11.38
N ASP A 326 -3.82 66.48 10.54
CA ASP A 326 -4.69 67.67 10.39
C ASP A 326 -6.09 67.29 9.92
N GLY A 327 -6.22 66.30 9.02
CA GLY A 327 -7.51 65.77 8.60
C GLY A 327 -8.28 65.10 9.75
N LEU A 328 -7.59 64.29 10.56
CA LEU A 328 -8.18 63.64 11.74
C LEU A 328 -8.59 64.66 12.82
N PHE A 329 -7.76 65.68 13.08
CA PHE A 329 -8.08 66.73 14.05
C PHE A 329 -9.24 67.61 13.61
N LYS A 330 -9.33 67.96 12.31
CA LYS A 330 -10.48 68.69 11.76
C LYS A 330 -11.79 67.90 11.78
N LEU A 331 -11.73 66.57 11.70
CA LEU A 331 -12.91 65.70 11.83
C LEU A 331 -13.33 65.49 13.29
N ALA A 332 -12.40 65.64 14.24
CA ALA A 332 -12.66 65.48 15.66
C ALA A 332 -13.15 66.78 16.34
N ALA A 333 -12.83 67.94 15.77
CA ALA A 333 -13.31 69.26 16.19
C ALA A 333 -14.67 69.59 15.57
#